data_AF-A0AAV8CIJ8-F1
#
_entry.id   AF-A0AAV8CIJ8-F1
#
_cell.length_a   1.000
_cell.length_b   1.000
_cell.length_c   1.000
_cell.angle_alpha   90.00
_cell.angle_beta   90.00
_cell.angle_gamma   90.00
#
_symmetry.space_group_name_H-M   'P 1'
#
loop_
_entity.id
_entity.type
_entity.pdbx_description
1 polymer ?
#
loop_
_entity_poly.entity_id
_entity_poly.type
_entity_poly.pdbx_seq_one_letter_code
_entity_poly.pdbx_strand_id
1 'polypeptide(L)'
;MTKEEALQRKGGDEDDDEGMISLDSSFFVDRNYELTEFTFGSNSLQLLCLRSASTDYDLTGQLVWPGAVLMNNYLSNHAEILSGRSVIELGSGIGITGILCSRFCKEVVLTDHNDEVLEIIRKNIELEASRRNQNLPGLTAKKLEWGNREHIQQILQTHHSGFDIVLGADIYILFEHFMSHVCHLTFFL
;
A
#
# COMPACT_ATOMS: atom_id res chain seq x y z
N MET A 1 62.46 -6.06 26.41
CA MET A 1 62.82 -4.84 25.67
C MET A 1 63.97 -5.26 24.77
N THR A 2 63.82 -5.50 23.47
CA THR A 2 62.99 -4.89 22.43
C THR A 2 62.50 -5.93 21.40
N LYS A 3 61.41 -5.59 20.71
CA LYS A 3 60.72 -6.34 19.64
C LYS A 3 61.21 -5.85 18.26
N GLU A 4 60.75 -6.54 17.21
CA GLU A 4 60.80 -6.21 15.75
C GLU A 4 62.11 -6.65 15.06
N GLU A 5 62.14 -7.35 13.93
CA GLU A 5 61.25 -7.32 12.76
C GLU A 5 61.07 -8.71 12.12
N ALA A 6 59.84 -9.01 11.68
CA ALA A 6 59.46 -10.22 10.96
C ALA A 6 59.68 -10.05 9.45
N LEU A 7 60.24 -11.11 8.86
CA LEU A 7 60.65 -11.25 7.47
C LEU A 7 59.44 -11.31 6.51
N GLN A 8 59.54 -10.54 5.44
CA GLN A 8 58.66 -10.55 4.25
C GLN A 8 58.57 -11.96 3.61
N ARG A 9 57.35 -12.37 3.24
CA ARG A 9 57.10 -13.16 2.03
C ARG A 9 55.85 -12.66 1.31
N LYS A 10 56.08 -12.20 0.08
CA LYS A 10 55.10 -11.88 -0.97
C LYS A 10 54.44 -13.15 -1.49
N GLY A 11 53.15 -13.02 -1.76
CA GLY A 11 52.26 -13.88 -2.55
C GLY A 11 50.87 -13.29 -2.28
N GLY A 12 50.29 -12.45 -3.12
CA GLY A 12 50.21 -12.56 -4.57
C GLY A 12 49.02 -13.45 -4.90
N ASP A 13 47.83 -13.01 -4.51
CA ASP A 13 46.56 -13.50 -5.05
C ASP A 13 45.78 -12.27 -5.48
N GLU A 14 45.40 -12.32 -6.75
CA GLU A 14 44.96 -11.22 -7.60
C GLU A 14 43.55 -10.77 -7.22
N ASP A 15 43.38 -9.45 -7.28
CA ASP A 15 42.11 -8.75 -7.22
C ASP A 15 41.20 -9.22 -8.37
N ASP A 16 40.22 -10.05 -8.08
CA ASP A 16 38.99 -10.20 -8.88
C ASP A 16 37.78 -9.91 -7.97
N ASP A 17 37.77 -8.74 -7.35
CA ASP A 17 36.54 -8.12 -6.85
C ASP A 17 35.91 -7.43 -8.08
N GLU A 18 35.28 -8.21 -8.96
CA GLU A 18 34.33 -7.69 -9.93
C GLU A 18 33.30 -6.92 -9.12
N GLY A 19 33.48 -5.59 -9.07
CA GLY A 19 32.68 -4.70 -8.24
C GLY A 19 31.21 -4.97 -8.46
N MET A 20 30.60 -5.69 -7.52
CA MET A 20 29.17 -5.87 -7.48
C MET A 20 28.61 -4.48 -7.21
N ILE A 21 28.22 -3.80 -8.29
CA ILE A 21 27.51 -2.53 -8.21
C ILE A 21 26.25 -2.86 -7.42
N SER A 22 26.24 -2.49 -6.14
CA SER A 22 25.05 -2.52 -5.30
C SER A 22 24.09 -1.51 -5.89
N LEU A 23 23.36 -1.91 -6.93
CA LEU A 23 22.24 -1.16 -7.44
C LEU A 23 21.26 -1.03 -6.30
N ASP A 24 21.02 0.20 -5.88
CA ASP A 24 19.99 0.51 -4.91
C ASP A 24 18.66 -0.08 -5.41
N SER A 25 17.91 -0.73 -4.52
CA SER A 25 16.64 -1.37 -4.88
C SER A 25 15.66 -0.41 -5.55
N SER A 26 15.78 0.90 -5.33
CA SER A 26 14.99 1.93 -6.04
C SER A 26 15.21 1.93 -7.55
N PHE A 27 16.32 1.40 -8.06
CA PHE A 27 16.58 1.32 -9.50
C PHE A 27 15.58 0.41 -10.23
N PHE A 28 15.00 -0.57 -9.53
CA PHE A 28 14.05 -1.53 -10.09
C PHE A 28 12.58 -1.18 -9.84
N VAL A 29 12.31 -0.08 -9.11
CA VAL A 29 10.94 0.34 -8.83
C VAL A 29 10.45 1.28 -9.93
N ASP A 30 9.44 0.85 -10.67
CA ASP A 30 8.78 1.72 -11.64
C ASP A 30 7.93 2.79 -10.91
N ARG A 31 8.31 4.05 -11.09
CA ARG A 31 7.63 5.23 -10.52
C ARG A 31 7.07 6.15 -11.61
N ASN A 32 6.92 5.65 -12.84
CA ASN A 32 6.35 6.38 -13.97
C ASN A 32 4.81 6.45 -13.86
N TYR A 33 4.32 7.03 -12.77
CA TYR A 33 2.90 7.16 -12.52
C TYR A 33 2.26 8.14 -13.50
N GLU A 34 1.11 7.74 -14.02
CA GLU A 34 0.27 8.60 -14.84
C GLU A 34 -0.92 9.08 -14.03
N LEU A 35 -1.25 10.37 -14.19
CA LEU A 35 -2.46 10.94 -13.63
C LEU A 35 -3.66 10.46 -14.46
N THR A 36 -4.50 9.63 -13.85
CA THR A 36 -5.66 9.02 -14.49
C THR A 36 -6.95 9.49 -13.84
N GLU A 37 -7.95 9.83 -14.65
CA GLU A 37 -9.29 10.18 -14.19
C GLU A 37 -10.20 8.95 -14.14
N PHE A 38 -10.88 8.77 -13.01
CA PHE A 38 -11.85 7.71 -12.77
C PHE A 38 -13.20 8.33 -12.42
N THR A 39 -14.27 7.86 -13.04
CA THR A 39 -15.63 8.34 -12.77
C THR A 39 -16.51 7.21 -12.26
N PHE A 40 -17.14 7.43 -11.10
CA PHE A 40 -18.04 6.51 -10.42
C PHE A 40 -19.34 7.25 -10.07
N GLY A 41 -20.40 7.03 -10.85
CA GLY A 41 -21.63 7.82 -10.75
C GLY A 41 -21.35 9.32 -10.96
N SER A 42 -21.70 10.15 -9.99
CA SER A 42 -21.43 11.60 -10.00
C SER A 42 -20.05 11.98 -9.44
N ASN A 43 -19.21 11.00 -9.08
CA ASN A 43 -17.91 11.25 -8.45
C ASN A 43 -16.78 11.06 -9.46
N SER A 44 -15.98 12.10 -9.70
CA SER A 44 -14.69 11.99 -10.41
C SER A 44 -13.52 12.03 -9.43
N LEU A 45 -12.57 11.12 -9.59
CA LEU A 45 -11.27 11.07 -8.91
C LEU A 45 -10.16 11.24 -9.94
N GLN A 46 -9.08 11.92 -9.59
CA GLN A 46 -7.85 11.91 -10.38
C GLN A 46 -6.72 11.38 -9.49
N LEU A 47 -6.14 10.26 -9.89
CA LEU A 47 -5.17 9.52 -9.09
C LEU A 47 -3.95 9.16 -9.94
N LEU A 48 -2.79 9.15 -9.30
CA LEU A 48 -1.55 8.61 -9.83
C LEU A 48 -1.61 7.08 -9.75
N CYS A 49 -1.29 6.42 -10.86
CA CYS A 49 -1.16 4.97 -10.95
C CYS A 49 -0.24 4.56 -12.11
N LEU A 50 0.28 3.33 -12.09
CA LEU A 50 0.96 2.76 -13.26
C LEU A 50 -0.06 2.34 -14.32
N ARG A 51 0.37 2.33 -15.59
CA ARG A 51 -0.43 1.80 -16.71
C ARG A 51 -0.23 0.31 -16.97
N SER A 52 0.91 -0.22 -16.57
CA SER A 52 1.31 -1.60 -16.79
C SER A 52 2.01 -2.13 -15.56
N ALA A 53 1.88 -3.44 -15.33
CA ALA A 53 2.55 -4.10 -14.22
C ALA A 53 4.06 -3.96 -14.36
N SER A 54 4.74 -3.75 -13.23
CA SER A 54 6.17 -4.05 -13.15
C SER A 54 6.37 -5.57 -13.18
N THR A 55 7.61 -6.02 -13.33
CA THR A 55 7.96 -7.44 -13.23
C THR A 55 7.91 -7.98 -11.80
N ASP A 56 7.69 -7.12 -10.81
CA ASP A 56 7.64 -7.47 -9.39
C ASP A 56 6.20 -7.63 -8.90
N TYR A 57 5.87 -8.81 -8.38
CA TYR A 57 4.53 -9.14 -7.91
C TYR A 57 4.13 -8.34 -6.66
N ASP A 58 5.11 -7.93 -5.84
CA ASP A 58 4.85 -7.17 -4.60
C ASP A 58 4.45 -5.71 -4.90
N LEU A 59 4.64 -5.27 -6.14
CA LEU A 59 4.34 -3.92 -6.63
C LEU A 59 3.04 -3.81 -7.42
N THR A 60 2.26 -4.89 -7.49
CA THR A 60 0.95 -4.91 -8.16
C THR A 60 -0.06 -3.91 -7.59
N GLY A 61 0.12 -3.45 -6.35
CA GLY A 61 -0.67 -2.40 -5.72
C GLY A 61 -0.53 -1.02 -6.38
N GLN A 62 0.45 -0.80 -7.26
CA GLN A 62 0.60 0.44 -8.03
C GLN A 62 -0.39 0.54 -9.21
N LEU A 63 -1.11 -0.56 -9.52
CA LEU A 63 -2.12 -0.63 -10.57
C LEU A 63 -3.54 -0.48 -10.01
N VAL A 64 -4.48 -0.17 -10.91
CA VAL A 64 -5.91 -0.27 -10.62
C VAL A 64 -6.43 -1.61 -11.12
N TRP A 65 -6.91 -2.42 -10.18
CA TRP A 65 -7.50 -3.72 -10.49
C TRP A 65 -9.00 -3.62 -10.81
N PRO A 66 -9.53 -4.47 -11.72
CA PRO A 66 -10.94 -4.37 -12.17
C PRO A 66 -11.97 -4.53 -11.05
N GLY A 67 -11.72 -5.35 -10.03
CA GLY A 67 -12.61 -5.52 -8.90
C GLY A 67 -12.73 -4.25 -8.06
N ALA A 68 -11.66 -3.47 -7.90
CA ALA A 68 -11.71 -2.16 -7.27
C ALA A 68 -12.61 -1.17 -8.04
N VAL A 69 -12.54 -1.20 -9.39
CA VAL A 69 -13.43 -0.39 -10.26
C VAL A 69 -14.89 -0.81 -10.10
N LEU A 70 -15.16 -2.12 -10.07
CA LEU A 70 -16.52 -2.64 -9.86
C LEU A 70 -17.07 -2.26 -8.48
N MET A 71 -16.27 -2.43 -7.43
CA MET A 71 -16.64 -2.07 -6.07
C MET A 71 -16.93 -0.58 -5.94
N ASN A 72 -16.14 0.28 -6.59
CA ASN A 72 -16.37 1.72 -6.59
C ASN A 72 -17.66 2.13 -7.31
N ASN A 73 -17.98 1.48 -8.43
CA ASN A 73 -19.27 1.70 -9.08
C ASN A 73 -20.43 1.33 -8.15
N TYR A 74 -20.33 0.18 -7.46
CA TYR A 74 -21.33 -0.23 -6.48
C TYR A 74 -21.46 0.78 -5.34
N LEU A 75 -20.37 1.09 -4.66
CA LEU A 75 -20.34 2.01 -3.51
C LEU A 75 -20.81 3.43 -3.88
N SER A 76 -20.48 3.91 -5.08
CA SER A 76 -20.94 5.22 -5.56
C SER A 76 -22.46 5.30 -5.74
N ASN A 77 -23.10 4.17 -6.07
CA ASN A 77 -24.56 4.07 -6.21
C ASN A 77 -25.27 3.76 -4.88
N HIS A 78 -24.51 3.38 -3.86
CA HIS A 78 -25.00 2.96 -2.54
C HIS A 78 -24.28 3.71 -1.40
N ALA A 79 -24.05 5.01 -1.59
CA ALA A 79 -23.28 5.84 -0.65
C ALA A 79 -23.92 5.93 0.75
N GLU A 80 -25.22 5.64 0.88
CA GLU A 80 -25.93 5.54 2.16
C GLU A 80 -25.33 4.51 3.10
N ILE A 81 -24.69 3.45 2.57
CA ILE A 81 -24.01 2.43 3.36
C ILE A 81 -22.78 3.02 4.08
N LEU A 82 -22.14 4.00 3.44
CA LEU A 82 -20.89 4.62 3.90
C LEU A 82 -21.11 5.83 4.81
N SER A 83 -22.30 6.45 4.73
CA SER A 83 -22.57 7.73 5.39
C SER A 83 -22.31 7.68 6.90
N GLY A 84 -21.38 8.52 7.37
CA GLY A 84 -21.01 8.62 8.79
C GLY A 84 -20.31 7.39 9.39
N ARG A 85 -19.89 6.43 8.55
CA ARG A 85 -19.17 5.21 8.98
C ARG A 85 -17.66 5.41 9.00
N SER A 86 -16.99 4.64 9.87
CA SER A 86 -15.54 4.44 9.88
C SER A 86 -15.20 3.23 9.03
N VAL A 87 -14.20 3.35 8.18
CA VAL A 87 -13.82 2.31 7.23
C VAL A 87 -12.34 2.00 7.37
N ILE A 88 -11.99 0.73 7.32
CA ILE A 88 -10.63 0.28 7.01
C ILE A 88 -10.64 -0.46 5.69
N GLU A 89 -9.72 -0.12 4.81
CA GLU A 89 -9.52 -0.84 3.56
C GLU A 89 -8.23 -1.66 3.67
N LEU A 90 -8.33 -2.96 3.40
CA LEU A 90 -7.23 -3.91 3.37
C LEU A 90 -6.72 -4.02 1.93
N GLY A 91 -5.40 -3.94 1.72
CA GLY A 91 -4.80 -4.04 0.39
C GLY A 91 -5.29 -2.93 -0.54
N SER A 92 -5.15 -1.68 -0.10
CA SER A 92 -5.71 -0.50 -0.76
C SER A 92 -5.12 -0.22 -2.16
N GLY A 93 -3.96 -0.80 -2.51
CA GLY A 93 -3.28 -0.48 -3.76
C GLY A 93 -3.05 1.03 -3.88
N ILE A 94 -3.45 1.68 -4.97
CA ILE A 94 -3.32 3.14 -5.11
C ILE A 94 -4.28 3.96 -4.24
N GLY A 95 -5.19 3.31 -3.50
CA GLY A 95 -6.20 3.92 -2.63
C GLY A 95 -7.51 4.30 -3.32
N ILE A 96 -7.76 3.85 -4.55
CA ILE A 96 -8.91 4.30 -5.37
C ILE A 96 -10.26 4.16 -4.67
N THR A 97 -10.45 3.10 -3.89
CA THR A 97 -11.70 2.81 -3.20
C THR A 97 -11.83 3.61 -1.92
N GLY A 98 -10.89 3.53 -0.98
CA GLY A 98 -11.02 4.30 0.26
C GLY A 98 -10.98 5.81 0.03
N ILE A 99 -10.27 6.31 -1.00
CA ILE A 99 -10.34 7.73 -1.39
C ILE A 99 -11.76 8.09 -1.85
N LEU A 100 -12.43 7.25 -2.64
CA LEU A 100 -13.85 7.45 -2.98
C LEU A 100 -14.70 7.46 -1.71
N CYS A 101 -14.51 6.48 -0.82
CA CYS A 101 -15.27 6.35 0.42
C CYS A 101 -15.10 7.55 1.35
N SER A 102 -13.94 8.21 1.34
CA SER A 102 -13.64 9.40 2.15
C SER A 102 -14.58 10.59 1.87
N ARG A 103 -15.33 10.56 0.77
CA ARG A 103 -16.34 11.57 0.44
C ARG A 103 -17.63 11.41 1.24
N PHE A 104 -17.87 10.23 1.80
CA PHE A 104 -19.12 9.86 2.48
C PHE A 104 -18.89 9.46 3.95
N CYS A 105 -17.75 8.86 4.24
CA CYS A 105 -17.37 8.34 5.55
C CYS A 105 -16.92 9.43 6.52
N LYS A 106 -17.02 9.16 7.82
CA LYS A 106 -16.42 10.02 8.87
C LYS A 106 -14.90 9.83 8.92
N GLU A 107 -14.45 8.61 8.67
CA GLU A 107 -13.05 8.18 8.78
C GLU A 107 -12.80 7.02 7.81
N VAL A 108 -11.65 7.02 7.17
CA VAL A 108 -11.15 5.97 6.28
C VAL A 108 -9.66 5.76 6.55
N VAL A 109 -9.29 4.51 6.84
CA VAL A 109 -7.91 4.07 6.97
C VAL A 109 -7.59 3.16 5.80
N LEU A 110 -6.77 3.64 4.88
CA LEU A 110 -6.18 2.87 3.79
C LEU A 110 -5.01 2.05 4.33
N THR A 111 -4.91 0.79 3.94
CA THR A 111 -3.81 -0.06 4.39
C THR A 111 -3.20 -0.88 3.27
N ASP A 112 -1.87 -0.96 3.30
CA ASP A 112 -1.10 -1.87 2.46
C ASP A 112 0.16 -2.31 3.23
N HIS A 113 0.74 -3.42 2.82
CA HIS A 113 1.97 -3.96 3.41
C HIS A 113 3.22 -3.34 2.77
N ASN A 114 3.15 -2.93 1.51
CA ASN A 114 4.29 -2.48 0.73
C ASN A 114 4.51 -0.96 0.89
N ASP A 115 5.73 -0.55 1.25
CA ASP A 115 6.05 0.86 1.50
C ASP A 115 6.00 1.73 0.24
N GLU A 116 6.31 1.16 -0.93
CA GLU A 116 6.18 1.84 -2.24
C GLU A 116 4.72 2.10 -2.58
N VAL A 117 3.84 1.14 -2.29
CA VAL A 117 2.39 1.28 -2.44
C VAL A 117 1.85 2.33 -1.45
N LEU A 118 2.32 2.31 -0.20
CA LEU A 118 1.95 3.34 0.78
C LEU A 118 2.44 4.74 0.36
N GLU A 119 3.57 4.86 -0.33
CA GLU A 119 4.05 6.14 -0.86
C GLU A 119 3.06 6.71 -1.90
N ILE A 120 2.62 5.89 -2.87
CA ILE A 120 1.65 6.36 -3.87
C ILE A 120 0.28 6.65 -3.26
N ILE A 121 -0.19 5.86 -2.29
CA ILE A 121 -1.43 6.16 -1.56
C ILE A 121 -1.36 7.56 -0.94
N ARG A 122 -0.26 7.88 -0.23
CA ARG A 122 -0.09 9.20 0.40
C ARG A 122 -0.11 10.34 -0.62
N LYS A 123 0.59 10.17 -1.75
CA LYS A 123 0.54 11.14 -2.86
C LYS A 123 -0.88 11.35 -3.39
N ASN A 124 -1.66 10.29 -3.50
CA ASN A 124 -3.05 10.35 -3.95
C ASN A 124 -3.98 11.03 -2.93
N ILE A 125 -3.77 10.82 -1.63
CA ILE A 125 -4.48 11.54 -0.57
C ILE A 125 -4.19 13.05 -0.67
N GLU A 126 -2.92 13.44 -0.80
CA GLU A 126 -2.50 14.84 -0.91
C GLU A 126 -3.05 15.51 -2.17
N LEU A 127 -3.04 14.78 -3.28
CA LEU A 127 -3.62 15.23 -4.54
C LEU A 127 -5.12 15.51 -4.39
N GLU A 128 -5.89 14.58 -3.81
CA GLU A 128 -7.33 14.76 -3.59
C GLU A 128 -7.62 15.92 -2.62
N ALA A 129 -6.84 16.05 -1.54
CA ALA A 129 -6.95 17.17 -0.60
C ALA A 129 -6.74 18.52 -1.30
N SER A 130 -5.69 18.60 -2.13
CA SER A 130 -5.35 19.80 -2.91
C SER A 130 -6.45 20.15 -3.91
N ARG A 131 -6.96 19.15 -4.65
CA ARG A 131 -8.03 19.34 -5.65
C ARG A 131 -9.34 19.82 -5.03
N ARG A 132 -9.66 19.32 -3.84
CA ARG A 132 -10.86 19.72 -3.10
C ARG A 132 -10.68 21.03 -2.33
N ASN A 133 -9.46 21.58 -2.30
CA ASN A 133 -9.07 22.72 -1.47
C ASN A 133 -9.52 22.53 0.00
N GLN A 134 -9.36 21.30 0.50
CA GLN A 134 -9.85 20.86 1.81
C GLN A 134 -8.86 19.87 2.41
N ASN A 135 -8.55 20.03 3.69
CA ASN A 135 -7.85 18.99 4.43
C ASN A 135 -8.77 17.78 4.62
N LEU A 136 -8.21 16.58 4.52
CA LEU A 136 -8.93 15.31 4.70
C LEU A 136 -8.42 14.60 5.97
N PRO A 137 -8.62 15.16 7.18
CA PRO A 137 -8.05 14.61 8.41
C PRO A 137 -8.58 13.21 8.74
N GLY A 138 -9.77 12.85 8.22
CA GLY A 138 -10.35 11.53 8.36
C GLY A 138 -9.84 10.50 7.35
N LEU A 139 -8.91 10.85 6.44
CA LEU A 139 -8.36 9.93 5.44
C LEU A 139 -6.87 9.73 5.69
N THR A 140 -6.47 8.51 6.06
CA THR A 140 -5.08 8.19 6.41
C THR A 140 -4.61 6.90 5.76
N ALA A 141 -3.30 6.74 5.59
CA ALA A 141 -2.65 5.54 5.08
C ALA A 141 -1.72 4.93 6.14
N LYS A 142 -1.88 3.63 6.42
CA LYS A 142 -1.12 2.92 7.45
C LYS A 142 -0.57 1.60 6.92
N LYS A 143 0.61 1.22 7.41
CA LYS A 143 1.20 -0.08 7.08
C LYS A 143 0.41 -1.20 7.76
N LEU A 144 0.00 -2.19 6.97
CA LEU A 144 -0.61 -3.41 7.47
C LEU A 144 -0.21 -4.60 6.60
N GLU A 145 0.68 -5.40 7.15
CA GLU A 145 0.91 -6.76 6.68
C GLU A 145 -0.10 -7.70 7.35
N TRP A 146 -0.84 -8.49 6.56
CA TRP A 146 -1.87 -9.36 7.11
C TRP A 146 -1.28 -10.45 8.00
N GLY A 147 -1.87 -10.64 9.18
CA GLY A 147 -1.36 -11.56 10.20
C GLY A 147 -0.26 -10.95 11.08
N ASN A 148 0.30 -9.79 10.75
CA ASN A 148 1.26 -9.09 11.59
C ASN A 148 0.55 -8.43 12.78
N ARG A 149 0.78 -8.98 13.98
CA ARG A 149 0.12 -8.54 15.23
C ARG A 149 0.49 -7.13 15.64
N GLU A 150 1.72 -6.70 15.38
CA GLU A 150 2.20 -5.37 15.76
C GLU A 150 1.51 -4.29 14.92
N HIS A 151 1.42 -4.49 13.60
CA HIS A 151 0.68 -3.59 12.72
C HIS A 151 -0.79 -3.48 13.11
N ILE A 152 -1.45 -4.62 13.37
CA ILE A 152 -2.84 -4.64 13.82
C ILE A 152 -3.01 -3.86 15.13
N GLN A 153 -2.13 -4.09 16.11
CA GLN A 153 -2.19 -3.40 17.40
C GLN A 153 -1.98 -1.88 17.26
N GLN A 154 -1.03 -1.44 16.42
CA GLN A 154 -0.79 -0.01 16.16
C GLN A 154 -2.03 0.69 15.59
N ILE A 155 -2.77 0.02 14.69
CA ILE A 155 -4.03 0.55 14.16
C ILE A 155 -5.09 0.58 15.27
N LEU A 156 -5.30 -0.53 15.99
CA LEU A 156 -6.31 -0.60 17.05
C LEU A 156 -6.03 0.30 18.25
N GLN A 157 -4.77 0.72 18.46
CA GLN A 157 -4.39 1.71 19.47
C GLN A 157 -4.92 3.11 19.16
N THR A 158 -5.11 3.46 17.89
CA THR A 158 -5.74 4.75 17.52
C THR A 158 -7.22 4.60 17.19
N HIS A 159 -7.70 3.38 16.94
CA HIS A 159 -9.08 3.06 16.60
C HIS A 159 -9.65 2.01 17.57
N HIS A 160 -9.72 2.34 18.87
CA HIS A 160 -10.13 1.40 19.93
C HIS A 160 -11.53 0.80 19.75
N SER A 161 -12.44 1.54 19.11
CA SER A 161 -13.80 1.08 18.82
C SER A 161 -13.90 0.19 17.58
N GLY A 162 -12.77 -0.08 16.90
CA GLY A 162 -12.74 -0.76 15.62
C GLY A 162 -13.29 0.09 14.47
N PHE A 163 -13.72 -0.59 13.41
CA PHE A 163 -14.26 0.02 12.20
C PHE A 163 -15.68 -0.48 11.95
N ASP A 164 -16.54 0.39 11.40
CA ASP A 164 -17.90 0.02 11.03
C ASP A 164 -17.93 -0.88 9.79
N ILE A 165 -16.96 -0.72 8.87
CA ILE A 165 -16.85 -1.46 7.62
C ILE A 165 -15.38 -1.82 7.35
N VAL A 166 -15.15 -3.06 6.91
CA VAL A 166 -13.87 -3.53 6.36
C VAL A 166 -14.06 -3.74 4.85
N LEU A 167 -13.22 -3.09 4.05
CA LEU A 167 -13.21 -3.21 2.59
C LEU A 167 -11.97 -3.96 2.12
N GLY A 168 -12.07 -4.60 0.96
CA GLY A 168 -10.96 -5.19 0.25
C GLY A 168 -11.41 -5.63 -1.14
N ALA A 169 -10.76 -5.11 -2.19
CA ALA A 169 -11.02 -5.48 -3.57
C ALA A 169 -9.78 -6.14 -4.16
N ASP A 170 -9.97 -7.26 -4.86
CA ASP A 170 -8.88 -8.02 -5.49
C ASP A 170 -7.75 -8.39 -4.52
N ILE A 171 -8.09 -8.63 -3.24
CA ILE A 171 -7.13 -8.99 -2.18
C ILE A 171 -6.84 -10.50 -2.07
N TYR A 172 -7.57 -11.33 -2.82
CA TYR A 172 -7.45 -12.78 -2.78
C TYR A 172 -7.10 -13.33 -4.17
N ILE A 173 -5.83 -13.18 -4.57
CA ILE A 173 -5.36 -13.49 -5.94
C ILE A 173 -4.46 -14.76 -5.98
N LEU A 174 -3.84 -15.16 -4.87
CA LEU A 174 -2.89 -16.29 -4.84
C LEU A 174 -3.46 -17.51 -4.10
N PHE A 175 -3.99 -18.47 -4.84
CA PHE A 175 -4.67 -19.66 -4.30
C PHE A 175 -3.71 -20.75 -3.76
N GLU A 176 -2.39 -20.68 -4.01
CA GLU A 176 -1.46 -21.76 -3.61
C GLU A 176 -0.71 -21.56 -2.27
N HIS A 177 -0.71 -20.37 -1.65
CA HIS A 177 0.04 -20.13 -0.40
C HIS A 177 -0.76 -19.52 0.77
N PHE A 178 -2.03 -19.14 0.59
CA PHE A 178 -2.73 -18.27 1.55
C PHE A 178 -3.64 -18.95 2.59
N MET A 179 -3.79 -20.28 2.56
CA MET A 179 -4.68 -21.00 3.51
C MET A 179 -4.29 -20.85 4.99
N SER A 180 -3.12 -20.30 5.34
CA SER A 180 -2.70 -20.12 6.73
C SER A 180 -3.05 -18.77 7.37
N HIS A 181 -3.22 -17.68 6.59
CA HIS A 181 -3.22 -16.32 7.17
C HIS A 181 -4.60 -15.66 7.25
N VAL A 182 -5.52 -15.90 6.30
CA VAL A 182 -6.87 -15.30 6.34
C VAL A 182 -7.82 -16.04 7.28
N CYS A 183 -7.66 -17.34 7.50
CA CYS A 183 -8.48 -18.07 8.46
C CYS A 183 -8.37 -17.53 9.89
N HIS A 184 -7.29 -16.82 10.24
CA HIS A 184 -7.18 -16.16 11.54
C HIS A 184 -8.08 -14.93 11.70
N LEU A 185 -8.49 -14.27 10.61
CA LEU A 185 -9.38 -13.10 10.70
C LEU A 185 -10.84 -13.50 10.95
N THR A 186 -11.27 -14.69 10.47
CA THR A 186 -12.62 -15.22 10.68
C THR A 186 -12.83 -15.83 12.08
N PHE A 187 -11.76 -16.12 12.82
CA PHE A 187 -11.84 -16.70 14.17
C PHE A 187 -11.77 -15.67 15.32
N PHE A 188 -11.60 -14.38 15.02
CA PHE A 188 -11.47 -13.32 16.03
C PHE A 188 -12.45 -12.14 15.86
N LEU A 189 -13.49 -12.30 15.04
CA LEU A 189 -14.72 -11.49 15.07
C LEU A 189 -15.87 -12.33 15.63
#